data_AF-A0A5E8V887-F1
#
_entry.id   AF-A0A5E8V887-F1
#
_cell.length_a   1.000
_cell.length_b   1.000
_cell.length_c   1.000
_cell.angle_alpha   90.00
_cell.angle_beta   90.00
_cell.angle_gamma   90.00
#
_symmetry.space_group_name_H-M   'P 1'
#
loop_
_entity.id
_entity.type
_entity.pdbx_description
1 polymer ?
#
loop_
_entity_poly.entity_id
_entity_poly.type
_entity_poly.pdbx_seq_one_letter_code
_entity_poly.pdbx_strand_id
1 'polypeptide(L)'
;MNLPKPWSLDLSNPADAAPRGLPEFLERAVNGLSPKGRHQDNEEQCTCQDCAKAGVKELAFVYNKDVIRSKDAPRAADVLREIEDIRAAVEVLRNAISSVNDFTRLAFSDVGGFASLHEREAPDRSRPGKGLEFYDGSREWNQSLTLLERAACAASDRFLEVRGLPRGSIDKGGNTNLFKEYRTSAEYQLVVQGWSLFQRFRPNEAKGGEKSDFHNFLRDVYSYATRRDAETYSGVTSWVHALARPLRELDELLAQRTQLFCQFKNALDPNERKTLEKKLSIVVYRIAFLQQHILDLKLGKKPPRFKGGS
;
A
#
# COMPACT_ATOMS: atom_id res chain seq x y z
N MET A 1 29.22 11.63 10.21
CA MET A 1 28.35 12.02 9.08
C MET A 1 26.92 11.84 9.52
N ASN A 2 26.06 12.85 9.35
CA ASN A 2 24.61 12.68 9.56
C ASN A 2 24.02 12.13 8.27
N LEU A 3 23.79 10.82 8.21
CA LEU A 3 23.09 10.22 7.07
C LEU A 3 21.59 10.62 7.14
N PRO A 4 20.96 10.96 6.01
CA PRO A 4 19.53 11.21 5.99
C PRO A 4 18.78 9.96 6.48
N LYS A 5 17.74 10.17 7.29
CA LYS A 5 16.91 9.07 7.78
C LYS A 5 16.21 8.40 6.60
N PRO A 6 16.34 7.07 6.40
CA PRO A 6 15.65 6.40 5.30
C PRO A 6 14.14 6.51 5.48
N TRP A 7 13.44 6.72 4.37
CA TRP A 7 11.98 6.60 4.38
C TRP A 7 11.59 5.14 4.62
N SER A 8 10.56 4.92 5.44
CA SER A 8 10.06 3.58 5.76
C SER A 8 8.54 3.53 5.61
N LEU A 9 8.04 2.36 5.23
CA LEU A 9 6.61 2.07 5.32
C LEU A 9 6.14 2.08 6.77
N ASP A 10 6.99 1.70 7.72
CA ASP A 10 6.63 1.68 9.13
C ASP A 10 6.87 3.04 9.78
N LEU A 11 5.86 3.49 10.53
CA LEU A 11 6.00 4.70 11.33
C LEU A 11 6.93 4.40 12.49
N SER A 12 7.95 5.24 12.66
CA SER A 12 8.88 5.11 13.79
C SER A 12 8.16 5.26 15.15
N ASN A 13 7.08 6.03 15.19
CA ASN A 13 6.24 6.20 16.36
C ASN A 13 4.75 6.21 15.95
N PRO A 14 3.96 5.17 16.28
CA PRO A 14 2.54 5.14 16.01
C PRO A 14 1.77 6.33 16.64
N ALA A 15 2.24 6.87 17.76
CA ALA A 15 1.59 8.01 18.41
C ALA A 15 1.52 9.26 17.53
N ASP A 16 2.42 9.40 16.55
CA ASP A 16 2.41 10.54 15.62
C ASP A 16 1.17 10.56 14.72
N ALA A 17 0.58 9.38 14.48
CA ALA A 17 -0.65 9.18 13.72
C ALA A 17 -1.93 9.23 14.58
N ALA A 18 -1.82 9.43 15.89
CA ALA A 18 -2.99 9.55 16.75
C ALA A 18 -3.92 10.70 16.30
N PRO A 19 -5.26 10.52 16.37
CA PRO A 19 -6.21 11.58 16.09
C PRO A 19 -5.97 12.82 16.97
N ARG A 20 -6.06 14.02 16.38
CA ARG A 20 -5.75 15.30 17.06
C ARG A 20 -6.99 16.15 17.36
N GLY A 21 -8.14 15.77 16.82
CA GLY A 21 -9.40 16.49 16.96
C GLY A 21 -10.06 16.27 18.32
N LEU A 22 -11.03 17.14 18.63
CA LEU A 22 -11.77 17.09 19.88
C LEU A 22 -12.65 15.84 19.97
N PRO A 23 -12.90 15.30 21.18
CA PRO A 23 -13.78 14.14 21.39
C PRO A 23 -15.19 14.31 20.83
N GLU A 24 -15.71 15.53 20.78
CA GLU A 24 -17.04 15.84 20.23
C GLU A 24 -17.18 15.40 18.75
N PHE A 25 -16.12 15.53 17.95
CA PHE A 25 -16.14 15.07 16.55
C PHE A 25 -16.23 13.54 16.46
N LEU A 26 -15.54 12.83 17.35
CA LEU A 26 -15.66 11.38 17.47
C LEU A 26 -17.10 10.99 17.85
N GLU A 27 -17.69 11.68 18.83
CA GLU A 27 -19.06 11.42 19.25
C GLU A 27 -20.06 11.66 18.12
N ARG A 28 -19.95 12.78 17.39
CA ARG A 28 -20.82 13.04 16.22
C ARG A 28 -20.65 12.02 15.12
N ALA A 29 -19.41 11.63 14.79
CA ALA A 29 -19.16 10.58 13.80
C ALA A 29 -19.76 9.23 14.23
N VAL A 30 -19.61 8.84 15.49
CA VAL A 30 -20.20 7.60 16.04
C VAL A 30 -21.73 7.68 16.02
N ASN A 31 -22.31 8.80 16.43
CA ASN A 31 -23.77 9.00 16.37
C ASN A 31 -24.29 8.96 14.93
N GLY A 32 -23.53 9.47 13.96
CA GLY A 32 -23.86 9.41 12.54
C GLY A 32 -23.96 7.99 11.97
N LEU A 33 -23.27 7.02 12.60
CA LEU A 33 -23.40 5.60 12.28
C LEU A 33 -24.68 4.97 12.87
N SER A 34 -25.36 5.61 13.83
CA SER A 34 -26.56 5.07 14.49
C SER A 34 -26.37 3.63 15.02
N PRO A 35 -25.36 3.37 15.88
CA PRO A 35 -25.07 2.03 16.40
C PRO A 35 -26.24 1.43 17.18
N LYS A 36 -26.37 0.11 17.13
CA LYS A 36 -27.47 -0.67 17.71
C LYS A 36 -26.97 -1.95 18.37
N GLY A 37 -27.73 -2.45 19.34
CA GLY A 37 -27.54 -3.77 19.92
C GLY A 37 -26.35 -3.87 20.89
N ARG A 38 -26.10 -5.10 21.35
CA ARG A 38 -24.97 -5.47 22.21
C ARG A 38 -23.79 -5.92 21.37
N HIS A 39 -22.59 -5.91 21.96
CA HIS A 39 -21.39 -6.42 21.32
C HIS A 39 -21.57 -7.88 20.88
N GLN A 40 -20.99 -8.23 19.74
CA GLN A 40 -20.91 -9.57 19.19
C GLN A 40 -19.44 -9.88 18.90
N ASP A 41 -19.02 -11.12 19.16
CA ASP A 41 -17.62 -11.55 18.99
C ASP A 41 -17.10 -11.37 17.56
N ASN A 42 -18.01 -11.37 16.56
CA ASN A 42 -17.65 -11.00 15.21
C ASN A 42 -17.56 -9.48 15.06
N GLU A 43 -16.36 -8.95 15.32
CA GLU A 43 -16.03 -7.54 15.16
C GLU A 43 -16.20 -6.99 13.74
N GLU A 44 -16.45 -7.80 12.70
CA GLU A 44 -16.76 -7.30 11.35
C GLU A 44 -18.28 -7.12 11.11
N GLN A 45 -19.11 -7.77 11.93
CA GLN A 45 -20.58 -7.77 11.78
C GLN A 45 -21.28 -7.03 12.93
N CYS A 46 -20.61 -6.84 14.06
CA CYS A 46 -21.16 -6.15 15.21
C CYS A 46 -21.57 -4.70 14.90
N THR A 47 -22.69 -4.20 15.42
CA THR A 47 -23.11 -2.80 15.20
C THR A 47 -23.24 -2.00 16.49
N CYS A 48 -22.60 -2.44 17.57
CA CYS A 48 -22.68 -1.78 18.87
C CYS A 48 -21.86 -0.46 18.93
N GLN A 49 -22.11 0.32 19.99
CA GLN A 49 -21.44 1.60 20.25
C GLN A 49 -19.91 1.49 20.27
N ASP A 50 -19.38 0.44 20.90
CA ASP A 50 -17.94 0.26 21.06
C ASP A 50 -17.25 -0.05 19.73
N CYS A 51 -17.86 -0.92 18.90
CA CYS A 51 -17.36 -1.21 17.56
C CYS A 51 -17.44 0.02 16.65
N ALA A 52 -18.49 0.84 16.75
CA ALA A 52 -18.57 2.10 16.02
C ALA A 52 -17.41 3.04 16.42
N LYS A 53 -17.19 3.21 17.72
CA LYS A 53 -16.13 4.06 18.26
C LYS A 53 -14.74 3.57 17.87
N ALA A 54 -14.50 2.25 17.93
CA ALA A 54 -13.25 1.65 17.48
C ALA A 54 -13.02 1.87 15.99
N GLY A 55 -14.04 1.64 15.16
CA GLY A 55 -13.97 1.86 13.71
C GLY A 55 -13.66 3.30 13.34
N VAL A 56 -14.31 4.28 13.99
CA VAL A 56 -14.03 5.71 13.73
C VAL A 56 -12.61 6.10 14.14
N LYS A 57 -12.14 5.61 15.29
CA LYS A 57 -10.76 5.84 15.74
C LYS A 57 -9.74 5.25 14.77
N GLU A 58 -9.98 4.04 14.28
CA GLU A 58 -9.10 3.39 13.32
C GLU A 58 -9.07 4.16 11.99
N LEU A 59 -10.23 4.58 11.45
CA LEU A 59 -10.27 5.40 10.24
C LEU A 59 -9.46 6.69 10.38
N ALA A 60 -9.61 7.39 11.51
CA ALA A 60 -8.89 8.62 11.77
C ALA A 60 -7.37 8.38 11.91
N PHE A 61 -6.98 7.29 12.57
CA PHE A 61 -5.58 6.87 12.71
C PHE A 61 -4.96 6.52 11.35
N VAL A 62 -5.64 5.69 10.55
CA VAL A 62 -5.18 5.28 9.21
C VAL A 62 -5.05 6.50 8.30
N TYR A 63 -6.00 7.44 8.34
CA TYR A 63 -5.89 8.70 7.58
C TYR A 63 -4.62 9.47 7.94
N ASN A 64 -4.37 9.72 9.23
CA ASN A 64 -3.18 10.46 9.67
C ASN A 64 -1.88 9.72 9.33
N LYS A 65 -1.87 8.39 9.49
CA LYS A 65 -0.75 7.52 9.12
C LYS A 65 -0.43 7.61 7.65
N ASP A 66 -1.44 7.60 6.78
CA ASP A 66 -1.25 7.73 5.34
C ASP A 66 -0.81 9.15 4.94
N VAL A 67 -1.31 10.20 5.62
CA VAL A 67 -0.81 11.57 5.45
C VAL A 67 0.69 11.64 5.75
N ILE A 68 1.12 11.11 6.89
CA ILE A 68 2.53 11.12 7.31
C ILE A 68 3.39 10.35 6.30
N ARG A 69 2.99 9.11 5.96
CA ARG A 69 3.71 8.27 4.99
C ARG A 69 3.85 8.95 3.64
N SER A 70 2.80 9.66 3.20
CA SER A 70 2.80 10.34 1.91
C SER A 70 3.66 11.60 1.87
N LYS A 71 3.98 12.21 3.01
CA LYS A 71 4.68 13.51 3.05
C LYS A 71 6.10 13.41 2.48
N ASP A 72 6.83 12.41 2.94
CA ASP A 72 8.26 12.24 2.65
C ASP A 72 8.53 10.99 1.79
N ALA A 73 7.48 10.39 1.20
CA ALA A 73 7.63 9.23 0.35
C ALA A 73 8.49 9.54 -0.89
N PRO A 74 9.41 8.63 -1.25
CA PRO A 74 10.28 8.83 -2.40
C PRO A 74 9.47 8.91 -3.69
N ARG A 75 10.00 9.62 -4.67
CA ARG A 75 9.51 9.59 -6.06
C ARG A 75 10.23 8.48 -6.83
N ALA A 76 9.71 8.16 -8.01
CA ALA A 76 10.36 7.19 -8.90
C ALA A 76 11.80 7.61 -9.26
N ALA A 77 12.02 8.91 -9.48
CA ALA A 77 13.34 9.46 -9.75
C ALA A 77 14.31 9.28 -8.57
N ASP A 78 13.84 9.40 -7.32
CA ASP A 78 14.67 9.22 -6.15
C ASP A 78 15.15 7.77 -6.03
N VAL A 79 14.25 6.80 -6.21
CA VAL A 79 14.60 5.37 -6.17
C VAL A 79 15.62 5.02 -7.26
N LEU A 80 15.43 5.52 -8.48
CA LEU A 80 16.37 5.26 -9.57
C LEU A 80 17.73 5.93 -9.35
N ARG A 81 17.75 7.15 -8.80
CA ARG A 81 18.99 7.81 -8.38
C ARG A 81 19.70 7.01 -7.29
N GLU A 82 19.00 6.57 -6.26
CA GLU A 82 19.58 5.77 -5.17
C GLU A 82 20.14 4.43 -5.68
N ILE A 83 19.48 3.78 -6.63
CA ILE A 83 20.00 2.57 -7.28
C ILE A 83 21.28 2.89 -8.07
N GLU A 84 21.35 4.03 -8.76
CA GLU A 84 22.55 4.46 -9.46
C GLU A 84 23.69 4.84 -8.51
N ASP A 85 23.39 5.48 -7.37
CA ASP A 85 24.36 5.79 -6.32
C ASP A 85 24.99 4.50 -5.76
N ILE A 86 24.19 3.43 -5.59
CA ILE A 86 24.70 2.10 -5.22
C ILE A 86 25.69 1.59 -6.28
N ARG A 87 25.37 1.72 -7.57
CA ARG A 87 26.25 1.28 -8.66
C ARG A 87 27.57 2.05 -8.67
N ALA A 88 27.50 3.38 -8.56
CA ALA A 88 28.69 4.23 -8.49
C ALA A 88 29.56 3.89 -7.26
N ALA A 89 28.95 3.66 -6.10
CA ALA A 89 29.66 3.25 -4.89
C ALA A 89 30.35 1.88 -5.05
N VAL A 90 29.70 0.93 -5.71
CA VAL A 90 30.26 -0.38 -6.03
C VAL A 90 31.49 -0.26 -6.94
N GLU A 91 31.46 0.61 -7.94
CA GLU A 91 32.61 0.86 -8.82
C GLU A 91 33.78 1.49 -8.05
N VAL A 92 33.51 2.51 -7.23
CA VAL A 92 34.53 3.14 -6.38
C VAL A 92 35.17 2.11 -5.45
N LEU A 93 34.38 1.26 -4.79
CA LEU A 93 34.88 0.24 -3.88
C LEU A 93 35.70 -0.82 -4.64
N ARG A 94 35.25 -1.24 -5.83
CA ARG A 94 35.98 -2.18 -6.69
C ARG A 94 37.35 -1.65 -7.08
N ASN A 95 37.42 -0.38 -7.47
CA ASN A 95 38.67 0.29 -7.82
C ASN A 95 39.61 0.41 -6.60
N ALA A 96 39.06 0.73 -5.42
CA ALA A 96 39.81 0.77 -4.18
C ALA A 96 40.43 -0.60 -3.83
N ILE A 97 39.64 -1.67 -3.86
CA ILE A 97 40.11 -3.04 -3.58
C ILE A 97 41.18 -3.49 -4.61
N SER A 98 40.99 -3.13 -5.88
CA SER A 98 41.95 -3.49 -6.94
C SER A 98 43.27 -2.72 -6.82
N SER A 99 43.26 -1.51 -6.25
CA SER A 99 44.46 -0.66 -6.14
C SER A 99 45.35 -0.93 -4.91
N VAL A 100 44.83 -1.60 -3.88
CA VAL A 100 45.65 -1.98 -2.71
C VAL A 100 46.55 -3.18 -3.01
N ASN A 101 47.63 -3.36 -2.23
CA ASN A 101 48.54 -4.50 -2.37
C ASN A 101 47.92 -5.82 -1.87
N ASP A 102 48.50 -6.95 -2.26
CA ASP A 102 47.96 -8.29 -1.96
C ASP A 102 47.87 -8.59 -0.46
N PHE A 103 48.79 -8.08 0.38
CA PHE A 103 48.72 -8.25 1.83
C PHE A 103 47.53 -7.50 2.43
N THR A 104 47.24 -6.28 1.94
CA THR A 104 46.05 -5.52 2.34
C THR A 104 44.77 -6.23 1.88
N ARG A 105 44.75 -6.80 0.67
CA ARG A 105 43.60 -7.59 0.20
C ARG A 105 43.38 -8.84 1.04
N LEU A 106 44.46 -9.56 1.36
CA LEU A 106 44.42 -10.75 2.20
C LEU A 106 43.88 -10.41 3.60
N ALA A 107 44.38 -9.34 4.23
CA ALA A 107 43.89 -8.88 5.53
C ALA A 107 42.39 -8.49 5.49
N PHE A 108 41.94 -7.87 4.39
CA PHE A 108 40.54 -7.51 4.22
C PHE A 108 39.64 -8.73 3.96
N SER A 109 40.15 -9.75 3.26
CA SER A 109 39.46 -11.04 3.08
C SER A 109 39.40 -11.85 4.39
N ASP A 110 40.46 -11.85 5.19
CA ASP A 110 40.52 -12.55 6.47
C ASP A 110 39.56 -11.94 7.51
N VAL A 111 39.41 -10.61 7.51
CA VAL A 111 38.41 -9.90 8.32
C VAL A 111 37.03 -9.89 7.65
N GLY A 112 36.95 -10.01 6.34
CA GLY A 112 35.74 -9.99 5.52
C GLY A 112 35.04 -11.34 5.36
N GLY A 113 35.69 -12.44 5.78
CA GLY A 113 35.16 -13.80 5.83
C GLY A 113 33.95 -14.02 6.77
N PHE A 114 33.25 -12.95 7.18
CA PHE A 114 31.99 -13.00 7.93
C PHE A 114 30.75 -13.27 7.05
N ALA A 115 30.92 -13.51 5.74
CA ALA A 115 29.80 -13.77 4.83
C ALA A 115 29.34 -15.25 4.80
N SER A 116 29.66 -16.06 5.81
CA SER A 116 28.86 -17.25 6.16
C SER A 116 28.19 -17.01 7.51
N LEU A 117 27.00 -16.40 7.49
CA LEU A 117 26.09 -16.25 8.64
C LEU A 117 25.54 -17.59 9.19
N HIS A 118 26.08 -18.73 8.76
CA HIS A 118 25.86 -20.02 9.38
C HIS A 118 27.22 -20.63 9.76
N GLU A 119 27.44 -20.69 11.07
CA GLU A 119 28.35 -21.60 11.77
C GLU A 119 29.75 -21.77 11.17
N ARG A 120 30.69 -20.95 11.64
CA ARG A 120 32.05 -21.45 11.85
C ARG A 120 32.51 -21.15 13.26
N GLU A 121 32.85 -22.23 13.95
CA GLU A 121 33.63 -22.22 15.19
C GLU A 121 34.88 -21.36 15.01
N ALA A 122 35.32 -20.73 16.10
CA ALA A 122 36.48 -19.84 16.17
C ALA A 122 37.68 -20.41 15.38
N PRO A 123 38.48 -19.56 14.72
CA PRO A 123 39.60 -20.04 13.91
C PRO A 123 40.56 -20.84 14.79
N ASP A 124 40.63 -22.15 14.52
CA ASP A 124 41.60 -23.04 15.12
C ASP A 124 43.01 -22.58 14.70
N ARG A 125 43.70 -21.92 15.63
CA ARG A 125 45.08 -21.43 15.47
C ARG A 125 46.10 -22.56 15.27
N SER A 126 45.66 -23.82 15.31
CA SER A 126 46.49 -25.01 15.13
C SER A 126 46.70 -25.43 13.67
N ARG A 127 46.00 -24.81 12.70
CA ARG A 127 46.18 -25.22 11.30
C ARG A 127 47.57 -24.80 10.82
N PRO A 128 48.44 -25.76 10.45
CA PRO A 128 49.71 -25.43 9.82
C PRO A 128 49.39 -24.64 8.57
N GLY A 129 50.09 -23.52 8.37
CA GLY A 129 49.84 -22.57 7.29
C GLY A 129 49.60 -23.34 6.00
N LYS A 130 48.34 -23.33 5.54
CA LYS A 130 48.09 -23.60 4.13
C LYS A 130 49.05 -22.68 3.41
N GLY A 131 49.89 -23.23 2.54
CA GLY A 131 50.88 -22.44 1.82
C GLY A 131 50.22 -21.20 1.23
N LEU A 132 51.02 -20.20 0.88
CA LEU A 132 50.60 -19.15 -0.05
C LEU A 132 50.24 -19.77 -1.43
N GLU A 133 49.29 -20.69 -1.50
CA GLU A 133 48.42 -20.80 -2.64
C GLU A 133 47.76 -19.42 -2.70
N PHE A 134 48.11 -18.66 -3.74
CA PHE A 134 47.65 -17.30 -3.99
C PHE A 134 46.14 -17.23 -3.83
N TYR A 135 45.68 -16.97 -2.60
CA TYR A 135 44.28 -16.75 -2.31
C TYR A 135 43.96 -15.42 -2.95
N ASP A 136 43.37 -15.48 -4.13
CA ASP A 136 42.93 -14.31 -4.85
C ASP A 136 41.64 -13.79 -4.21
N GLY A 137 41.76 -13.29 -2.97
CA GLY A 137 40.66 -12.66 -2.24
C GLY A 137 40.07 -11.47 -3.01
N SER A 138 40.84 -10.90 -3.95
CA SER A 138 40.35 -9.90 -4.90
C SER A 138 39.28 -10.48 -5.83
N ARG A 139 39.39 -11.75 -6.26
CA ARG A 139 38.41 -12.41 -7.13
C ARG A 139 37.05 -12.57 -6.45
N GLU A 140 37.02 -12.94 -5.17
CA GLU A 140 35.77 -13.11 -4.42
C GLU A 140 35.06 -11.79 -4.13
N TRP A 141 35.81 -10.75 -3.74
CA TRP A 141 35.28 -9.40 -3.57
C TRP A 141 34.81 -8.82 -4.90
N ASN A 142 35.61 -8.94 -5.96
CA ASN A 142 35.24 -8.48 -7.29
C ASN A 142 34.00 -9.22 -7.81
N GLN A 143 33.87 -10.52 -7.53
CA GLN A 143 32.67 -11.29 -7.87
C GLN A 143 31.45 -10.79 -7.11
N SER A 144 31.56 -10.61 -5.79
CA SER A 144 30.46 -10.08 -4.94
C SER A 144 30.02 -8.68 -5.39
N LEU A 145 30.98 -7.79 -5.66
CA LEU A 145 30.71 -6.45 -6.17
C LEU A 145 30.11 -6.47 -7.58
N THR A 146 30.56 -7.39 -8.44
CA THR A 146 29.95 -7.60 -9.77
C THR A 146 28.50 -8.07 -9.65
N LEU A 147 28.22 -8.98 -8.71
CA LEU A 147 26.85 -9.44 -8.45
C LEU A 147 25.96 -8.30 -7.93
N LEU A 148 26.47 -7.46 -7.02
CA LEU A 148 25.73 -6.31 -6.50
C LEU A 148 25.44 -5.28 -7.60
N GLU A 149 26.42 -4.98 -8.46
CA GLU A 149 26.21 -4.10 -9.62
C GLU A 149 25.13 -4.67 -10.56
N ARG A 150 25.20 -5.96 -10.90
CA ARG A 150 24.19 -6.64 -11.73
C ARG A 150 22.81 -6.60 -11.08
N ALA A 151 22.73 -6.81 -9.77
CA ALA A 151 21.48 -6.75 -9.02
C ALA A 151 20.88 -5.33 -9.05
N ALA A 152 21.70 -4.29 -8.90
CA ALA A 152 21.26 -2.90 -9.01
C ALA A 152 20.74 -2.57 -10.42
N CYS A 153 21.44 -3.01 -11.49
CA CYS A 153 20.95 -2.89 -12.86
C CYS A 153 19.60 -3.59 -13.04
N ALA A 154 19.48 -4.84 -12.60
CA ALA A 154 18.25 -5.60 -12.70
C ALA A 154 17.10 -4.97 -11.90
N ALA A 155 17.37 -4.40 -10.73
CA ALA A 155 16.38 -3.68 -9.93
C ALA A 155 15.87 -2.42 -10.64
N SER A 156 16.76 -1.63 -11.24
CA SER A 156 16.41 -0.45 -12.03
C SER A 156 15.53 -0.83 -13.23
N ASP A 157 15.93 -1.86 -13.99
CA ASP A 157 15.18 -2.34 -15.15
C ASP A 157 13.81 -2.87 -14.78
N ARG A 158 13.74 -3.68 -13.72
CA ARG A 158 12.48 -4.20 -13.19
C ARG A 158 11.56 -3.08 -12.73
N PHE A 159 12.10 -2.06 -12.08
CA PHE A 159 11.35 -0.90 -11.60
C PHE A 159 10.74 -0.11 -12.77
N LEU A 160 11.50 0.10 -13.84
CA LEU A 160 11.03 0.76 -15.06
C LEU A 160 10.00 -0.09 -15.82
N GLU A 161 10.25 -1.39 -15.96
CA GLU A 161 9.37 -2.36 -16.63
C GLU A 161 7.98 -2.39 -15.98
N VAL A 162 7.92 -2.55 -14.65
CA VAL A 162 6.64 -2.59 -13.90
C VAL A 162 5.84 -1.30 -14.09
N ARG A 163 6.51 -0.17 -14.34
CA ARG A 163 5.88 1.13 -14.57
C ARG A 163 5.53 1.39 -16.05
N GLY A 164 5.96 0.52 -16.95
CA GLY A 164 5.82 0.72 -18.40
C GLY A 164 6.51 2.00 -18.89
N LEU A 165 7.57 2.43 -18.22
CA LEU A 165 8.31 3.65 -18.57
C LEU A 165 9.57 3.30 -19.38
N PRO A 166 9.80 3.93 -20.53
CA PRO A 166 11.10 3.82 -21.19
C PRO A 166 12.21 4.42 -20.33
N ARG A 167 13.43 3.88 -20.45
CA ARG A 167 14.63 4.46 -19.81
C ARG A 167 14.75 5.94 -20.23
N GLY A 168 14.77 6.85 -19.26
CA GLY A 168 14.90 8.29 -19.47
C GLY A 168 13.61 9.12 -19.39
N SER A 169 12.43 8.52 -19.30
CA SER A 169 11.15 9.27 -19.18
C SER A 169 10.61 9.34 -17.74
N ILE A 170 11.50 9.48 -16.76
CA ILE A 170 11.22 9.15 -15.35
C ILE A 170 10.41 10.22 -14.61
N ASP A 171 10.24 11.41 -15.19
CA ASP A 171 9.47 12.46 -14.53
C ASP A 171 8.54 13.19 -15.51
N LYS A 172 7.23 13.04 -15.31
CA LYS A 172 6.22 13.88 -15.97
C LYS A 172 5.86 15.13 -15.16
N GLY A 173 6.73 15.55 -14.23
CA GLY A 173 6.59 16.81 -13.49
C GLY A 173 5.38 16.83 -12.55
N GLY A 174 4.95 15.66 -12.05
CA GLY A 174 3.79 15.52 -11.17
C GLY A 174 4.16 15.50 -9.69
N ASN A 175 3.25 15.97 -8.82
CA ASN A 175 3.42 15.91 -7.36
C ASN A 175 3.06 14.53 -6.75
N THR A 176 3.21 13.45 -7.53
CA THR A 176 2.82 12.09 -7.13
C THR A 176 4.06 11.31 -6.73
N ASN A 177 4.21 11.10 -5.42
CA ASN A 177 5.21 10.17 -4.90
C ASN A 177 4.74 8.71 -5.01
N LEU A 178 5.68 7.78 -4.80
CA LEU A 178 5.43 6.34 -4.93
C LEU A 178 4.34 5.86 -3.99
N PHE A 179 4.27 6.41 -2.77
CA PHE A 179 3.20 6.05 -1.82
C PHE A 179 1.82 6.39 -2.40
N LYS A 180 1.62 7.61 -2.91
CA LYS A 180 0.35 8.01 -3.53
C LYS A 180 0.00 7.20 -4.77
N GLU A 181 0.98 6.73 -5.51
CA GLU A 181 0.73 5.86 -6.67
C GLU A 181 0.25 4.47 -6.25
N TYR A 182 0.92 3.85 -5.26
CA TYR A 182 0.56 2.51 -4.80
C TYR A 182 -0.67 2.50 -3.89
N ARG A 183 -0.88 3.53 -3.07
CA ARG A 183 -1.88 3.58 -1.99
C ARG A 183 -2.89 4.73 -2.11
N THR A 184 -2.84 5.52 -3.19
CA THR A 184 -3.68 6.72 -3.38
C THR A 184 -3.41 7.84 -2.36
N SER A 185 -4.19 8.92 -2.42
CA SER A 185 -4.22 9.93 -1.37
C SER A 185 -4.94 9.41 -0.12
N ALA A 186 -4.61 9.98 1.04
CA ALA A 186 -5.26 9.63 2.31
C ALA A 186 -6.78 9.89 2.27
N GLU A 187 -7.21 10.92 1.53
CA GLU A 187 -8.63 11.25 1.34
C GLU A 187 -9.37 10.14 0.60
N TYR A 188 -8.78 9.57 -0.46
CA TYR A 188 -9.37 8.42 -1.16
C TYR A 188 -9.55 7.24 -0.21
N GLN A 189 -8.51 6.93 0.58
CA GLN A 189 -8.56 5.80 1.53
C GLN A 189 -9.62 6.02 2.61
N LEU A 190 -9.74 7.24 3.13
CA LEU A 190 -10.77 7.62 4.08
C LEU A 190 -12.18 7.41 3.51
N VAL A 191 -12.42 7.79 2.24
CA VAL A 191 -13.73 7.58 1.59
C VAL A 191 -14.03 6.10 1.41
N VAL A 192 -13.08 5.30 0.90
CA VAL A 192 -13.31 3.86 0.65
C VAL A 192 -13.54 3.10 1.95
N GLN A 193 -12.66 3.28 2.95
CA GLN A 193 -12.79 2.57 4.22
C GLN A 193 -13.98 3.08 5.03
N GLY A 194 -14.21 4.39 5.01
CA GLY A 194 -15.38 4.98 5.65
C GLY A 194 -16.70 4.57 4.99
N TRP A 195 -16.72 4.31 3.68
CA TRP A 195 -17.89 3.74 3.00
C TRP A 195 -18.22 2.37 3.57
N SER A 196 -17.25 1.47 3.64
CA SER A 196 -17.44 0.12 4.20
C SER A 196 -17.90 0.17 5.66
N LEU A 197 -17.29 1.04 6.48
CA LEU A 197 -17.72 1.22 7.86
C LEU A 197 -19.16 1.77 7.93
N PHE A 198 -19.50 2.78 7.13
CA PHE A 198 -20.84 3.36 7.14
C PHE A 198 -21.90 2.35 6.69
N GLN A 199 -21.66 1.61 5.60
CA GLN A 199 -22.58 0.58 5.08
C GLN A 199 -22.88 -0.53 6.09
N ARG A 200 -21.89 -0.89 6.91
CA ARG A 200 -22.08 -1.88 7.97
C ARG A 200 -23.12 -1.45 9.00
N PHE A 201 -23.14 -0.17 9.37
CA PHE A 201 -24.05 0.36 10.39
C PHE A 201 -25.37 0.90 9.79
N ARG A 202 -25.31 1.47 8.59
CA ARG A 202 -26.44 2.08 7.86
C ARG A 202 -26.48 1.54 6.42
N PRO A 203 -26.90 0.27 6.25
CA PRO A 203 -26.87 -0.40 4.96
C PRO A 203 -27.78 0.29 3.94
N ASN A 204 -27.27 0.47 2.72
CA ASN A 204 -27.92 1.13 1.58
C ASN A 204 -28.24 2.63 1.77
N GLU A 205 -27.80 3.25 2.86
CA GLU A 205 -28.07 4.67 3.13
C GLU A 205 -26.96 5.61 2.67
N ALA A 206 -25.77 5.08 2.32
CA ALA A 206 -24.65 5.90 1.87
C ALA A 206 -24.96 6.60 0.54
N LYS A 207 -24.82 7.94 0.53
CA LYS A 207 -25.06 8.80 -0.64
C LYS A 207 -23.88 9.73 -0.89
N GLY A 208 -23.65 10.04 -2.16
CA GLY A 208 -22.60 10.98 -2.59
C GLY A 208 -23.06 12.43 -2.65
N GLY A 209 -24.22 12.77 -2.08
CA GLY A 209 -24.71 14.15 -2.07
C GLY A 209 -24.01 14.97 -1.00
N GLU A 210 -23.73 16.23 -1.29
CA GLU A 210 -23.30 17.20 -0.27
C GLU A 210 -24.35 17.24 0.84
N LYS A 211 -23.92 17.24 2.11
CA LYS A 211 -24.78 17.17 3.30
C LYS A 211 -25.53 15.85 3.53
N SER A 212 -25.28 14.81 2.74
CA SER A 212 -25.77 13.46 3.08
C SER A 212 -25.19 12.98 4.40
N ASP A 213 -25.88 12.04 5.07
CA ASP A 213 -25.42 11.47 6.33
C ASP A 213 -24.01 10.86 6.22
N PHE A 214 -23.71 10.21 5.09
CA PHE A 214 -22.38 9.69 4.80
C PHE A 214 -21.32 10.80 4.68
N HIS A 215 -21.65 11.88 3.98
CA HIS A 215 -20.74 13.03 3.84
C HIS A 215 -20.47 13.71 5.18
N ASN A 216 -21.52 13.92 5.99
CA ASN A 216 -21.40 14.48 7.34
C ASN A 216 -20.57 13.56 8.26
N PHE A 217 -20.82 12.25 8.20
CA PHE A 217 -20.04 11.25 8.92
C PHE A 217 -18.54 11.37 8.62
N LEU A 218 -18.15 11.31 7.34
CA LEU A 218 -16.75 11.41 6.94
C LEU A 218 -16.13 12.77 7.30
N ARG A 219 -16.92 13.86 7.25
CA ARG A 219 -16.48 15.20 7.68
C ARG A 219 -16.14 15.21 9.18
N ASP A 220 -16.97 14.59 10.01
CA ASP A 220 -16.68 14.47 11.45
C ASP A 220 -15.47 13.56 11.71
N VAL A 221 -15.29 12.46 10.96
CA VAL A 221 -14.07 11.62 11.05
C VAL A 221 -12.81 12.43 10.67
N TYR A 222 -12.87 13.20 9.58
CA TYR A 222 -11.75 14.04 9.15
C TYR A 222 -11.39 15.11 10.19
N SER A 223 -12.42 15.76 10.76
CA SER A 223 -12.25 16.78 11.80
C SER A 223 -11.65 16.16 13.07
N TYR A 224 -12.09 14.96 13.43
CA TYR A 224 -11.52 14.18 14.53
C TYR A 224 -10.06 13.77 14.27
N ALA A 225 -9.72 13.38 13.04
CA ALA A 225 -8.36 13.01 12.68
C ALA A 225 -7.39 14.21 12.76
N THR A 226 -7.79 15.35 12.18
CA THR A 226 -6.86 16.44 11.84
C THR A 226 -6.93 17.68 12.74
N ARG A 227 -8.01 17.85 13.51
CA ARG A 227 -8.37 19.11 14.21
C ARG A 227 -8.63 20.29 13.25
N ARG A 228 -8.85 20.04 11.96
CA ARG A 228 -9.16 21.07 10.96
C ARG A 228 -10.65 21.21 10.74
N ASP A 229 -11.04 22.36 10.25
CA ASP A 229 -12.42 22.69 9.90
C ASP A 229 -12.88 22.00 8.61
N ALA A 230 -14.18 22.15 8.33
CA ALA A 230 -14.85 21.62 7.16
C ALA A 230 -14.41 22.28 5.84
N GLU A 231 -13.78 23.45 5.85
CA GLU A 231 -13.35 24.12 4.61
C GLU A 231 -12.16 23.39 3.98
N THR A 232 -11.32 22.77 4.81
CA THR A 232 -10.18 21.95 4.36
C THR A 232 -10.60 20.55 3.85
N TYR A 233 -11.89 20.22 3.90
CA TYR A 233 -12.47 18.91 3.55
C TYR A 233 -12.78 18.76 2.03
N SER A 234 -12.41 19.74 1.20
CA SER A 234 -12.71 19.76 -0.24
C SER A 234 -12.17 18.54 -1.00
N GLY A 235 -10.97 18.06 -0.66
CA GLY A 235 -10.37 16.86 -1.25
C GLY A 235 -11.17 15.59 -0.99
N VAL A 236 -11.67 15.41 0.24
CA VAL A 236 -12.52 14.26 0.59
C VAL A 236 -13.86 14.36 -0.14
N THR A 237 -14.43 15.56 -0.23
CA THR A 237 -15.72 15.78 -0.92
C THR A 237 -15.63 15.40 -2.41
N SER A 238 -14.55 15.80 -3.09
CA SER A 238 -14.29 15.40 -4.47
C SER A 238 -14.27 13.87 -4.64
N TRP A 239 -13.60 13.16 -3.73
CA TRP A 239 -13.57 11.70 -3.73
C TRP A 239 -14.92 11.06 -3.42
N VAL A 240 -15.71 11.63 -2.49
CA VAL A 240 -17.08 11.17 -2.22
C VAL A 240 -17.92 11.22 -3.50
N HIS A 241 -17.87 12.32 -4.25
CA HIS A 241 -18.60 12.44 -5.51
C HIS A 241 -18.13 11.44 -6.57
N ALA A 242 -16.81 11.25 -6.69
CA ALA A 242 -16.23 10.32 -7.66
C ALA A 242 -16.55 8.85 -7.34
N LEU A 243 -16.57 8.47 -6.07
CA LEU A 243 -16.62 7.06 -5.64
C LEU A 243 -18.00 6.59 -5.20
N ALA A 244 -18.90 7.46 -4.75
CA ALA A 244 -20.17 7.03 -4.16
C ALA A 244 -21.04 6.20 -5.12
N ARG A 245 -21.09 6.56 -6.41
CA ARG A 245 -21.86 5.79 -7.39
C ARG A 245 -21.22 4.42 -7.67
N PRO A 246 -19.92 4.33 -8.05
CA PRO A 246 -19.25 3.04 -8.23
C PRO A 246 -19.31 2.14 -6.99
N LEU A 247 -19.13 2.68 -5.79
CA LEU A 247 -19.18 1.89 -4.56
C LEU A 247 -20.58 1.34 -4.29
N ARG A 248 -21.63 2.14 -4.51
CA ARG A 248 -23.01 1.65 -4.39
C ARG A 248 -23.34 0.55 -5.40
N GLU A 249 -22.98 0.74 -6.67
CA GLU A 249 -23.21 -0.29 -7.70
C GLU A 249 -22.46 -1.58 -7.34
N LEU A 250 -21.27 -1.48 -6.73
CA LEU A 250 -20.51 -2.63 -6.25
C LEU A 250 -21.26 -3.35 -5.12
N ASP A 251 -21.78 -2.63 -4.12
CA ASP A 251 -22.56 -3.21 -3.02
C ASP A 251 -23.82 -3.92 -3.54
N GLU A 252 -24.55 -3.29 -4.47
CA GLU A 252 -25.73 -3.86 -5.12
C GLU A 252 -25.38 -5.17 -5.87
N LEU A 253 -24.28 -5.19 -6.61
CA LEU A 253 -23.81 -6.39 -7.31
C LEU A 253 -23.35 -7.49 -6.35
N LEU A 254 -22.70 -7.15 -5.24
CA LEU A 254 -22.30 -8.12 -4.21
C LEU A 254 -23.51 -8.74 -3.51
N ALA A 255 -24.53 -7.95 -3.22
CA ALA A 255 -25.81 -8.44 -2.70
C ALA A 255 -26.50 -9.37 -3.72
N GLN A 256 -26.57 -8.95 -4.98
CA GLN A 256 -27.12 -9.75 -6.07
C GLN A 256 -26.36 -11.08 -6.25
N ARG A 257 -25.03 -11.06 -6.21
CA ARG A 257 -24.19 -12.26 -6.28
C ARG A 257 -24.55 -13.23 -5.16
N THR A 258 -24.67 -12.72 -3.94
CA THR A 258 -24.99 -13.53 -2.75
C THR A 258 -26.36 -14.18 -2.91
N GLN A 259 -27.37 -13.42 -3.34
CA GLN A 259 -28.71 -13.94 -3.59
C GLN A 259 -28.72 -15.02 -4.69
N LEU A 260 -28.08 -14.75 -5.84
CA LEU A 260 -28.00 -15.71 -6.96
C LEU A 260 -27.25 -16.98 -6.55
N PHE A 261 -26.19 -16.86 -5.75
CA PHE A 261 -25.44 -18.01 -5.26
C PHE A 261 -26.27 -18.88 -4.32
N CYS A 262 -27.06 -18.29 -3.43
CA CYS A 262 -28.02 -19.02 -2.59
C CYS A 262 -29.07 -19.74 -3.44
N GLN A 263 -29.63 -19.08 -4.46
CA GLN A 263 -30.58 -19.71 -5.39
C GLN A 263 -29.93 -20.88 -6.16
N PHE A 264 -28.71 -20.68 -6.68
CA PHE A 264 -27.97 -21.72 -7.40
C PHE A 264 -27.72 -22.95 -6.55
N LYS A 265 -27.34 -22.77 -5.28
CA LYS A 265 -27.13 -23.87 -4.32
C LYS A 265 -28.41 -24.67 -4.06
N ASN A 266 -29.56 -24.00 -4.05
CA ASN A 266 -30.84 -24.61 -3.73
C ASN A 266 -31.61 -25.14 -4.95
N ALA A 267 -31.23 -24.74 -6.17
CA ALA A 267 -31.88 -25.20 -7.39
C ALA A 267 -31.72 -26.71 -7.58
N LEU A 268 -32.82 -27.41 -7.87
CA LEU A 268 -32.84 -28.85 -8.14
C LEU A 268 -32.91 -29.15 -9.64
N ASP A 269 -33.55 -28.26 -10.43
CA ASP A 269 -33.65 -28.39 -11.88
C ASP A 269 -32.31 -28.05 -12.56
N PRO A 270 -31.74 -28.96 -13.39
CA PRO A 270 -30.55 -28.68 -14.18
C PRO A 270 -30.66 -27.47 -15.11
N ASN A 271 -31.85 -27.18 -15.67
CA ASN A 271 -32.02 -26.05 -16.59
C ASN A 271 -32.03 -24.71 -15.84
N GLU A 272 -32.70 -24.66 -14.69
CA GLU A 272 -32.62 -23.52 -13.76
C GLU A 272 -31.17 -23.26 -13.31
N ARG A 273 -30.43 -24.32 -12.93
CA ARG A 273 -29.01 -24.21 -12.55
C ARG A 273 -28.15 -23.57 -13.63
N LYS A 274 -28.25 -24.03 -14.88
CA LYS A 274 -27.50 -23.44 -16.02
C LYS A 274 -27.84 -21.97 -16.21
N THR A 275 -29.11 -21.59 -16.03
CA THR A 275 -29.56 -20.20 -16.14
C THR A 275 -28.98 -19.33 -15.03
N LEU A 276 -28.99 -19.81 -13.79
CA LEU A 276 -28.42 -19.13 -12.63
C LEU A 276 -26.89 -19.00 -12.73
N GLU A 277 -26.21 -20.04 -13.21
CA GLU A 277 -24.76 -20.01 -13.47
C GLU A 277 -24.38 -18.91 -14.46
N LYS A 278 -25.11 -18.79 -15.57
CA LYS A 278 -24.89 -17.72 -16.56
C LYS A 278 -25.14 -16.33 -15.95
N LYS A 279 -26.15 -16.17 -15.10
CA LYS A 279 -26.40 -14.89 -14.40
C LYS A 279 -25.27 -14.58 -13.42
N LEU A 280 -24.80 -15.58 -12.67
CA LEU A 280 -23.72 -15.44 -11.70
C LEU A 280 -22.41 -15.03 -12.39
N SER A 281 -22.07 -15.62 -13.53
CA SER A 281 -20.85 -15.27 -14.28
C SER A 281 -20.89 -13.82 -14.78
N ILE A 282 -22.03 -13.34 -15.26
CA ILE A 282 -22.22 -11.93 -15.65
C ILE A 282 -22.01 -10.99 -14.46
N VAL A 283 -22.61 -11.30 -13.30
CA VAL A 283 -22.47 -10.48 -12.09
C VAL A 283 -21.01 -10.48 -11.59
N VAL A 284 -20.35 -11.63 -11.55
CA VAL A 284 -18.94 -11.74 -11.16
C VAL A 284 -18.04 -10.92 -12.09
N TYR A 285 -18.28 -10.99 -13.41
CA TYR A 285 -17.55 -10.17 -14.37
C TYR A 285 -17.76 -8.66 -14.13
N ARG A 286 -19.01 -8.23 -13.89
CA ARG A 286 -19.31 -6.81 -13.59
C ARG A 286 -18.66 -6.35 -12.29
N ILE A 287 -18.63 -7.19 -11.25
CA ILE A 287 -17.92 -6.90 -10.00
C ILE A 287 -16.43 -6.67 -10.28
N ALA A 288 -15.78 -7.57 -11.00
CA ALA A 288 -14.36 -7.43 -11.33
C ALA A 288 -14.09 -6.17 -12.16
N PHE A 289 -14.94 -5.89 -13.16
CA PHE A 289 -14.86 -4.67 -13.96
C PHE A 289 -14.99 -3.40 -13.09
N LEU A 290 -15.94 -3.38 -12.16
CA LEU A 290 -16.20 -2.21 -11.31
C LEU A 290 -15.13 -2.02 -10.24
N GLN A 291 -14.58 -3.11 -9.69
CA GLN A 291 -13.40 -3.07 -8.83
C GLN A 291 -12.21 -2.49 -9.57
N GLN A 292 -11.96 -2.93 -10.81
CA GLN A 292 -10.90 -2.34 -11.64
C GLN A 292 -11.19 -0.87 -11.96
N HIS A 293 -12.44 -0.49 -12.22
CA HIS A 293 -12.83 0.90 -12.45
C HIS A 293 -12.55 1.80 -11.22
N ILE A 294 -12.87 1.33 -10.01
CA ILE A 294 -12.56 2.03 -8.76
C ILE A 294 -11.04 2.14 -8.56
N LEU A 295 -10.29 1.12 -8.95
CA LEU A 295 -8.82 1.14 -8.98
C LEU A 295 -8.24 2.02 -10.10
N ASP A 296 -8.94 2.26 -11.20
CA ASP A 296 -8.47 3.15 -12.26
C ASP A 296 -8.70 4.62 -11.89
N LEU A 297 -9.83 4.92 -11.22
CA LEU A 297 -10.08 6.23 -10.60
C LEU A 297 -8.97 6.60 -9.62
N LYS A 298 -8.43 5.61 -8.89
CA LYS A 298 -7.26 5.72 -8.00
C LYS A 298 -6.05 6.33 -8.71
N LEU A 299 -5.83 5.99 -9.98
CA LEU A 299 -4.63 6.33 -10.75
C LEU A 299 -4.80 7.62 -11.59
N GLY A 300 -5.91 8.34 -11.43
CA GLY A 300 -6.21 9.52 -12.24
C GLY A 300 -6.44 9.21 -13.73
N LYS A 301 -6.63 7.93 -14.08
CA LYS A 301 -6.93 7.49 -15.44
C LYS A 301 -8.43 7.66 -15.69
N LYS A 302 -8.80 8.25 -16.83
CA LYS A 302 -10.21 8.28 -17.25
C LYS A 302 -10.73 6.83 -17.35
N PRO A 303 -11.92 6.52 -16.81
CA PRO A 303 -12.52 5.19 -16.88
C PRO A 303 -12.57 4.59 -18.29
N PRO A 304 -12.32 3.28 -18.46
CA PRO A 304 -12.78 2.57 -19.65
C PRO A 304 -14.33 2.58 -19.68
N ARG A 305 -14.92 3.04 -20.78
CA ARG A 305 -16.37 3.01 -20.96
C ARG A 305 -16.84 1.56 -21.16
N PHE A 306 -17.71 1.07 -20.28
CA PHE A 306 -18.40 -0.20 -20.49
C PHE A 306 -19.33 -0.08 -21.70
N LYS A 307 -18.98 -0.73 -22.81
CA LYS A 307 -19.91 -0.96 -23.92
C LYS A 307 -20.66 -2.25 -23.60
N GLY A 308 -21.85 -2.13 -23.01
CA GLY A 308 -22.70 -3.28 -22.73
C GLY A 308 -23.03 -4.00 -24.03
N GLY A 309 -22.63 -5.28 -24.12
CA GLY A 309 -23.15 -6.18 -25.12
C GLY A 309 -24.59 -6.53 -24.76
N SER A 310 -25.52 -5.92 -25.50
CA SER A 310 -26.92 -6.33 -25.61
C SER A 310 -27.04 -7.70 -26.27
#